data_AF-A0A349XLZ5-F1
#
_entry.id   AF-A0A349XLZ5-F1
#
_cell.length_a   1.000
_cell.length_b   1.000
_cell.length_c   1.000
_cell.angle_alpha   90.00
_cell.angle_beta   90.00
_cell.angle_gamma   90.00
#
_symmetry.space_group_name_H-M   'P 1'
#
loop_
_entity.id
_entity.type
_entity.pdbx_description
1 polymer ?
#
loop_
_entity_poly.entity_id
_entity_poly.type
_entity_poly.pdbx_seq_one_letter_code
_entity_poly.pdbx_strand_id
1 'polypeptide(L)'
;MIRGTYRAADEASEWSKITRAALTWNYVRLLGGVTLASLTDASRFVAVHGVRATMREAIPALVKGVKAAKISKADAKALGAVTERVLQSRLASLTDLNDPYAYGSRFERFLSNASNIFSRATGLGWWNDTLKSISSVMTQNRMMRNALDWNGADKAEKAYMAYLGIDEDMAQRVAAQFRKHGIEEDGIYGANVSQWDDEAAVRAWGAALNKDVDRTIITKGVADQPLWTRTNTGRLITQFKSFSLASHQRVLIAGLQERPHRLAEMLVFSSALGMLVSYLKYVEKDDWENANRLLENPGLWTAEGLDRSGILAIPFEISNTAEKLGMPGFVSAAQAIAGDQDAGGQASRYASRGKLGAVLGPSAGLFEDIATIAQQLSEADLKRSGANAMIRQLPGATLPGIRTAIHAGVKPALEDALK
;
A
#
# COMPACT_ATOMS: atom_id res chain seq x y z
N MET A 1 -20.06 13.33 -2.16
CA MET A 1 -20.47 13.36 -3.58
C MET A 1 -19.94 12.09 -4.26
N ILE A 2 -20.73 11.01 -4.32
CA ILE A 2 -20.30 9.63 -4.72
C ILE A 2 -20.81 9.26 -6.13
N ARG A 3 -21.19 10.25 -6.95
CA ARG A 3 -21.61 10.02 -8.34
C ARG A 3 -20.86 10.96 -9.28
N GLY A 4 -19.55 10.77 -9.34
CA GLY A 4 -18.73 11.36 -10.40
C GLY A 4 -18.78 10.47 -11.63
N THR A 5 -19.81 10.61 -12.46
CA THR A 5 -19.94 9.88 -13.73
C THR A 5 -19.07 10.50 -14.82
N TYR A 6 -17.76 10.59 -14.58
CA TYR A 6 -16.81 10.98 -15.61
C TYR A 6 -16.78 9.88 -16.68
N ARG A 7 -17.12 10.23 -17.94
CA ARG A 7 -17.15 9.32 -19.10
C ARG A 7 -18.07 8.10 -18.96
N ALA A 8 -19.27 8.27 -18.40
CA ALA A 8 -20.24 7.18 -18.24
C ALA A 8 -20.61 6.43 -19.54
N ALA A 9 -20.64 7.13 -20.68
CA ALA A 9 -20.88 6.50 -21.98
C ALA A 9 -19.76 5.51 -22.36
N ASP A 10 -18.50 5.85 -22.06
CA ASP A 10 -17.36 4.97 -22.33
C ASP A 10 -17.30 3.80 -21.34
N GLU A 11 -17.72 3.99 -20.08
CA GLU A 11 -17.80 2.94 -19.06
C GLU A 11 -18.90 1.90 -19.36
N ALA A 12 -19.94 2.27 -20.11
CA ALA A 12 -21.01 1.37 -20.55
C ALA A 12 -20.63 0.50 -21.77
N SER A 13 -19.50 0.79 -22.44
CA SER A 13 -19.09 0.08 -23.66
C SER A 13 -18.60 -1.36 -23.42
N GLU A 14 -18.69 -2.22 -24.45
CA GLU A 14 -18.13 -3.58 -24.42
C GLU A 14 -16.61 -3.57 -24.16
N TRP A 15 -15.90 -2.58 -24.72
CA TRP A 15 -14.48 -2.40 -24.46
C TRP A 15 -14.17 -2.13 -22.98
N SER A 16 -15.06 -1.43 -22.29
CA SER A 16 -14.93 -1.21 -20.84
C SER A 16 -15.16 -2.48 -20.03
N LYS A 17 -16.05 -3.38 -20.46
CA LYS A 17 -16.23 -4.69 -19.82
C LYS A 17 -14.95 -5.53 -19.93
N ILE A 18 -14.34 -5.58 -21.12
CA ILE A 18 -13.05 -6.25 -21.33
C ILE A 18 -11.97 -5.62 -20.46
N THR A 19 -11.93 -4.28 -20.41
CA THR A 19 -10.98 -3.54 -19.57
C THR A 19 -11.14 -3.91 -18.09
N ARG A 20 -12.36 -3.87 -17.53
CA ARG A 20 -12.62 -4.26 -16.14
C ARG A 20 -12.25 -5.71 -15.86
N ALA A 21 -12.56 -6.62 -16.78
CA ALA A 21 -12.17 -8.02 -16.66
C ALA A 21 -10.64 -8.18 -16.63
N ALA A 22 -9.92 -7.54 -17.55
CA ALA A 22 -8.46 -7.57 -17.61
C ALA A 22 -7.82 -6.96 -16.35
N LEU A 23 -8.35 -5.83 -15.86
CA LEU A 23 -7.87 -5.21 -14.62
C LEU A 23 -8.09 -6.13 -13.41
N THR A 24 -9.27 -6.73 -13.28
CA THR A 24 -9.61 -7.67 -12.19
C THR A 24 -8.73 -8.91 -12.26
N TRP A 25 -8.50 -9.44 -13.46
CA TRP A 25 -7.62 -10.59 -13.66
C TRP A 25 -6.16 -10.27 -13.30
N ASN A 26 -5.66 -9.13 -13.75
CA ASN A 26 -4.32 -8.64 -13.36
C ASN A 26 -4.20 -8.47 -11.84
N TYR A 27 -5.24 -8.00 -11.16
CA TYR A 27 -5.27 -7.88 -9.70
C TYR A 27 -5.06 -9.26 -9.04
N VAL A 28 -5.85 -10.27 -9.44
CA VAL A 28 -5.79 -11.63 -8.85
C VAL A 28 -4.51 -12.37 -9.22
N ARG A 29 -3.92 -12.13 -10.39
CA ARG A 29 -2.68 -12.83 -10.80
C ARG A 29 -1.41 -12.15 -10.27
N LEU A 30 -1.37 -10.82 -10.10
CA LEU A 30 -0.13 -10.09 -9.80
C LEU A 30 0.02 -9.58 -8.35
N LEU A 31 -1.08 -9.34 -7.62
CA LEU A 31 -1.02 -8.67 -6.31
C LEU A 31 -0.98 -9.61 -5.09
N GLY A 32 -0.53 -10.85 -5.23
CA GLY A 32 -0.55 -11.79 -4.11
C GLY A 32 0.37 -11.35 -2.97
N GLY A 33 1.58 -10.85 -3.29
CA GLY A 33 2.54 -10.30 -2.33
C GLY A 33 2.35 -8.81 -1.99
N VAL A 34 1.13 -8.27 -2.10
CA VAL A 34 0.83 -6.85 -1.83
C VAL A 34 1.00 -6.46 -0.37
N THR A 35 0.72 -7.39 0.56
CA THR A 35 0.84 -7.15 2.00
C THR A 35 2.29 -6.91 2.40
N LEU A 36 3.23 -7.72 1.89
CA LEU A 36 4.66 -7.48 2.07
C LEU A 36 5.08 -6.13 1.49
N ALA A 37 4.58 -5.75 0.31
CA ALA A 37 4.87 -4.44 -0.27
C ALA A 37 4.33 -3.27 0.57
N SER A 38 3.20 -3.48 1.25
CA SER A 38 2.52 -2.48 2.08
C SER A 38 3.15 -2.32 3.47
N LEU A 39 4.20 -3.07 3.82
CA LEU A 39 4.94 -2.86 5.07
C LEU A 39 5.53 -1.44 5.13
N THR A 40 5.93 -0.88 3.99
CA THR A 40 6.44 0.49 3.88
C THR A 40 5.42 1.55 4.30
N ASP A 41 4.12 1.24 4.32
CA ASP A 41 3.08 2.16 4.81
C ASP A 41 3.26 2.49 6.30
N ALA A 42 3.88 1.61 7.09
CA ALA A 42 4.19 1.89 8.50
C ALA A 42 5.09 3.12 8.69
N SER A 43 5.84 3.52 7.66
CA SER A 43 6.64 4.76 7.67
C SER A 43 5.79 6.03 7.83
N ARG A 44 4.49 5.98 7.50
CA ARG A 44 3.59 7.13 7.71
C ARG A 44 3.43 7.49 9.19
N PHE A 45 3.57 6.52 10.10
CA PHE A 45 3.57 6.81 11.53
C PHE A 45 4.71 7.75 11.92
N VAL A 46 5.89 7.56 11.31
CA VAL A 46 7.05 8.42 11.51
C VAL A 46 6.81 9.81 10.94
N ALA A 47 6.22 9.92 9.74
CA ALA A 47 5.93 11.22 9.15
C ALA A 47 4.91 12.05 9.97
N VAL A 48 3.86 11.38 10.47
CA VAL A 48 2.73 12.07 11.12
C VAL A 48 2.99 12.32 12.62
N HIS A 49 3.43 11.28 13.34
CA HIS A 49 3.59 11.31 14.79
C HIS A 49 5.05 11.40 15.24
N GLY A 50 6.01 11.14 14.35
CA GLY A 50 7.44 11.17 14.63
C GLY A 50 8.00 9.84 15.12
N VAL A 51 9.32 9.69 15.01
CA VAL A 51 10.04 8.46 15.37
C VAL A 51 9.81 8.07 16.83
N ARG A 52 9.94 9.03 17.76
CA ARG A 52 9.83 8.77 19.20
C ARG A 52 8.44 8.25 19.60
N ALA A 53 7.37 8.88 19.11
CA ALA A 53 6.01 8.44 19.37
C ALA A 53 5.75 7.06 18.73
N THR A 54 6.22 6.86 17.50
CA THR A 54 6.12 5.56 16.82
C THR A 54 6.75 4.43 17.65
N MET A 55 7.96 4.63 18.15
CA MET A 55 8.63 3.60 18.97
C MET A 55 7.96 3.38 20.32
N ARG A 56 7.47 4.44 20.97
CA ARG A 56 6.87 4.36 22.32
C ARG A 56 5.42 3.88 22.32
N GLU A 57 4.69 4.06 21.23
CA GLU A 57 3.23 3.87 21.22
C GLU A 57 2.79 2.78 20.24
N ALA A 58 3.40 2.71 19.05
CA ALA A 58 3.01 1.72 18.05
C ALA A 58 3.42 0.30 18.47
N ILE A 59 4.66 0.14 18.98
CA ILE A 59 5.19 -1.18 19.37
C ILE A 59 4.42 -1.75 20.57
N PRO A 60 4.20 -1.01 21.69
CA PRO A 60 3.41 -1.54 22.79
C PRO A 60 1.95 -1.83 22.42
N ALA A 61 1.34 -1.01 21.54
CA ALA A 61 -0.02 -1.25 21.05
C ALA A 61 -0.17 -2.55 20.24
N LEU A 62 0.94 -3.09 19.72
CA LEU A 62 1.02 -4.38 19.03
C LEU A 62 1.32 -5.55 19.98
N VAL A 63 2.27 -5.38 20.90
CA VAL A 63 2.89 -6.51 21.60
C VAL A 63 2.39 -6.70 23.04
N LYS A 64 2.12 -5.61 23.77
CA LYS A 64 2.00 -5.67 25.23
C LYS A 64 0.60 -5.96 25.78
N GLY A 65 -0.43 -6.10 24.93
CA GLY A 65 -1.79 -6.36 25.41
C GLY A 65 -2.37 -5.30 26.36
N VAL A 66 -1.78 -4.08 26.34
CA VAL A 66 -2.07 -2.93 27.22
C VAL A 66 -3.58 -2.65 27.26
N LYS A 67 -4.15 -2.54 28.46
CA LYS A 67 -5.59 -2.27 28.64
C LYS A 67 -5.96 -0.92 28.04
N ALA A 68 -5.13 0.10 28.26
CA ALA A 68 -5.33 1.43 27.66
C ALA A 68 -5.43 1.35 26.12
N ALA A 69 -4.52 0.64 25.45
CA ALA A 69 -4.57 0.47 23.99
C ALA A 69 -5.81 -0.29 23.51
N LYS A 70 -6.31 -1.26 24.28
CA LYS A 70 -7.57 -1.96 23.97
C LYS A 70 -8.77 -1.01 24.05
N ILE A 71 -8.79 -0.14 25.07
CA ILE A 71 -9.83 0.89 25.21
C ILE A 71 -9.75 1.87 24.04
N SER A 72 -8.57 2.41 23.71
CA SER A 72 -8.44 3.34 22.57
C SER A 72 -8.86 2.70 21.24
N LYS A 73 -8.59 1.40 21.04
CA LYS A 73 -9.09 0.66 19.86
C LYS A 73 -10.62 0.50 19.89
N ALA A 74 -11.20 0.24 21.05
CA ALA A 74 -12.65 0.15 21.21
C ALA A 74 -13.33 1.50 20.96
N ASP A 75 -12.78 2.59 21.50
CA ASP A 75 -13.24 3.96 21.25
C ASP A 75 -13.17 4.31 19.77
N ALA A 76 -12.05 4.01 19.10
CA ALA A 76 -11.89 4.25 17.67
C ALA A 76 -12.90 3.48 16.81
N LYS A 77 -13.26 2.27 17.23
CA LYS A 77 -14.30 1.47 16.57
C LYS A 77 -15.69 2.05 16.82
N ALA A 78 -16.00 2.45 18.06
CA ALA A 78 -17.27 3.06 18.43
C ALA A 78 -17.51 4.41 17.73
N LEU A 79 -16.45 5.19 17.55
CA LEU A 79 -16.46 6.50 16.89
C LEU A 79 -16.35 6.42 15.36
N GLY A 80 -16.32 5.22 14.78
CA GLY A 80 -16.35 5.01 13.32
C GLY A 80 -15.01 5.23 12.58
N ALA A 81 -13.93 5.54 13.30
CA ALA A 81 -12.59 5.76 12.71
C ALA A 81 -11.97 4.47 12.14
N VAL A 82 -12.37 3.30 12.68
CA VAL A 82 -11.96 1.99 12.18
C VAL A 82 -13.18 1.27 11.60
N THR A 83 -13.63 1.67 10.40
CA THR A 83 -14.75 1.02 9.70
C THR A 83 -14.31 0.23 8.45
N GLU A 84 -15.05 -0.84 8.13
CA GLU A 84 -14.81 -1.76 6.99
C GLU A 84 -14.93 -1.08 5.62
N ARG A 85 -15.61 0.06 5.53
CA ARG A 85 -15.84 0.79 4.26
C ARG A 85 -14.53 1.20 3.58
N VAL A 86 -13.48 1.42 4.36
CA VAL A 86 -12.14 1.75 3.86
C VAL A 86 -11.44 0.54 3.23
N LEU A 87 -11.71 -0.69 3.69
CA LEU A 87 -11.15 -1.91 3.09
C LEU A 87 -11.65 -2.08 1.65
N GLN A 88 -12.96 -1.89 1.46
CA GLN A 88 -13.58 -1.93 0.14
C GLN A 88 -13.10 -0.78 -0.74
N SER A 89 -12.94 0.43 -0.19
CA SER A 89 -12.38 1.58 -0.93
C SER A 89 -10.94 1.33 -1.39
N ARG A 90 -10.09 0.73 -0.54
CA ARG A 90 -8.70 0.42 -0.90
C ARG A 90 -8.64 -0.68 -1.94
N LEU A 91 -9.48 -1.71 -1.82
CA LEU A 91 -9.61 -2.75 -2.84
C LEU A 91 -10.09 -2.19 -4.19
N ALA A 92 -11.14 -1.37 -4.19
CA ALA A 92 -11.65 -0.70 -5.38
C ALA A 92 -10.58 0.22 -6.01
N SER A 93 -9.80 0.92 -5.18
CA SER A 93 -8.70 1.76 -5.65
C SER A 93 -7.53 0.97 -6.25
N LEU A 94 -7.25 -0.23 -5.74
CA LEU A 94 -6.17 -1.11 -6.25
C LEU A 94 -6.55 -1.84 -7.53
N THR A 95 -7.84 -2.13 -7.68
CA THR A 95 -8.40 -2.75 -8.88
C THR A 95 -8.75 -1.69 -9.94
N ASP A 96 -8.64 -0.40 -9.59
CA ASP A 96 -9.16 0.73 -10.37
C ASP A 96 -10.63 0.51 -10.81
N LEU A 97 -11.41 -0.28 -10.05
CA LEU A 97 -12.82 -0.60 -10.34
C LEU A 97 -13.72 0.47 -9.73
N ASN A 98 -14.20 1.40 -10.55
CA ASN A 98 -15.11 2.46 -10.11
C ASN A 98 -16.59 2.06 -10.13
N ASP A 99 -16.95 0.89 -10.67
CA ASP A 99 -18.33 0.41 -10.71
C ASP A 99 -18.48 -0.97 -10.06
N PRO A 100 -18.80 -1.03 -8.76
CA PRO A 100 -19.06 -2.27 -8.04
C PRO A 100 -20.45 -2.87 -8.30
N TYR A 101 -21.28 -2.32 -9.21
CA TYR A 101 -22.66 -2.80 -9.42
C TYR A 101 -22.98 -3.25 -10.85
N ALA A 102 -22.06 -3.10 -11.82
CA ALA A 102 -22.22 -3.63 -13.17
C ALA A 102 -21.98 -5.16 -13.22
N TYR A 103 -22.89 -5.96 -12.68
CA TYR A 103 -22.83 -7.43 -12.73
C TYR A 103 -23.80 -7.98 -13.79
N GLY A 104 -23.33 -8.16 -15.02
CA GLY A 104 -24.15 -8.70 -16.11
C GLY A 104 -23.95 -10.20 -16.35
N SER A 105 -22.70 -10.68 -16.39
CA SER A 105 -22.37 -12.02 -16.91
C SER A 105 -21.89 -13.01 -15.84
N ARG A 106 -21.98 -14.32 -16.14
CA ARG A 106 -21.44 -15.41 -15.27
C ARG A 106 -19.94 -15.27 -15.05
N PHE A 107 -19.20 -14.84 -16.07
CA PHE A 107 -17.76 -14.62 -16.00
C PHE A 107 -17.40 -13.43 -15.09
N GLU A 108 -18.11 -12.30 -15.18
CA GLU A 108 -17.92 -11.16 -14.28
C GLU A 108 -18.20 -11.53 -12.82
N ARG A 109 -19.21 -12.37 -12.55
CA ARG A 109 -19.49 -12.90 -11.21
C ARG A 109 -18.35 -13.78 -10.71
N PHE A 110 -17.82 -14.66 -11.56
CA PHE A 110 -16.65 -15.48 -11.21
C PHE A 110 -15.44 -14.59 -10.86
N LEU A 111 -15.12 -13.61 -11.71
CA LEU A 111 -14.01 -12.69 -11.47
C LEU A 111 -14.19 -11.88 -10.19
N SER A 112 -15.41 -11.40 -9.91
CA SER A 112 -15.69 -10.67 -8.68
C SER A 112 -15.51 -11.55 -7.45
N ASN A 113 -16.01 -12.80 -7.48
CA ASN A 113 -15.84 -13.74 -6.38
C ASN A 113 -14.37 -14.12 -6.18
N ALA A 114 -13.65 -14.42 -7.27
CA ALA A 114 -12.23 -14.71 -7.24
C ALA A 114 -11.43 -13.54 -6.66
N SER A 115 -11.74 -12.30 -7.10
CA SER A 115 -11.14 -11.09 -6.56
C SER A 115 -11.41 -10.94 -5.07
N ASN A 116 -12.66 -11.12 -4.61
CA ASN A 116 -13.01 -11.00 -3.19
C ASN A 116 -12.29 -12.02 -2.31
N ILE A 117 -12.23 -13.29 -2.75
CA ILE A 117 -11.49 -14.36 -2.04
C ILE A 117 -10.00 -14.04 -2.03
N PHE A 118 -9.45 -13.68 -3.18
CA PHE A 118 -8.04 -13.32 -3.31
C PHE A 118 -7.68 -12.14 -2.40
N SER A 119 -8.50 -11.08 -2.35
CA SER A 119 -8.26 -9.95 -1.46
C SER A 119 -8.19 -10.35 0.01
N ARG A 120 -9.05 -11.28 0.45
CA ARG A 120 -8.97 -11.85 1.81
C ARG A 120 -7.68 -12.65 1.99
N ALA A 121 -7.35 -13.50 1.01
CA ALA A 121 -6.16 -14.35 1.05
C ALA A 121 -4.84 -13.56 1.06
N THR A 122 -4.79 -12.37 0.45
CA THR A 122 -3.58 -11.52 0.51
C THR A 122 -3.24 -11.07 1.93
N GLY A 123 -4.20 -11.03 2.86
CA GLY A 123 -4.01 -10.50 4.22
C GLY A 123 -3.98 -8.97 4.30
N LEU A 124 -4.18 -8.26 3.17
CA LEU A 124 -4.08 -6.80 3.12
C LEU A 124 -5.13 -6.12 4.01
N GLY A 125 -6.33 -6.71 4.13
CA GLY A 125 -7.37 -6.17 5.00
C GLY A 125 -6.97 -6.19 6.47
N TRP A 126 -6.47 -7.34 6.94
CA TRP A 126 -5.95 -7.47 8.30
C TRP A 126 -4.78 -6.51 8.58
N TRP A 127 -3.86 -6.36 7.61
CA TRP A 127 -2.76 -5.40 7.74
C TRP A 127 -3.25 -3.95 7.86
N ASN A 128 -4.22 -3.56 7.01
CA ASN A 128 -4.79 -2.22 7.06
C ASN A 128 -5.50 -1.95 8.39
N ASP A 129 -6.29 -2.90 8.89
CA ASP A 129 -7.00 -2.75 10.15
C ASP A 129 -6.03 -2.67 11.34
N THR A 130 -4.91 -3.38 11.25
CA THR A 130 -3.80 -3.27 12.19
C THR A 130 -3.19 -1.86 12.16
N LEU A 131 -2.86 -1.34 10.97
CA LEU A 131 -2.32 0.02 10.83
C LEU A 131 -3.30 1.09 11.32
N LYS A 132 -4.60 0.94 11.01
CA LYS A 132 -5.65 1.84 11.51
C LYS A 132 -5.72 1.84 13.02
N SER A 133 -5.67 0.65 13.62
CA SER A 133 -5.74 0.48 15.07
C SER A 133 -4.55 1.16 15.75
N ILE A 134 -3.34 0.98 15.21
CA ILE A 134 -2.13 1.66 15.70
C ILE A 134 -2.26 3.17 15.54
N SER A 135 -2.59 3.63 14.33
CA SER A 135 -2.78 5.05 14.03
C SER A 135 -3.79 5.70 14.97
N SER A 136 -4.88 5.00 15.28
CA SER A 136 -5.92 5.49 16.18
C SER A 136 -5.41 5.62 17.60
N VAL A 137 -4.61 4.66 18.09
CA VAL A 137 -3.97 4.74 19.42
C VAL A 137 -3.01 5.92 19.47
N MET A 138 -2.13 6.07 18.47
CA MET A 138 -1.14 7.15 18.41
C MET A 138 -1.77 8.53 18.31
N THR A 139 -2.83 8.65 17.51
CA THR A 139 -3.62 9.88 17.36
C THR A 139 -4.25 10.27 18.69
N GLN A 140 -4.96 9.32 19.32
CA GLN A 140 -5.58 9.55 20.63
C GLN A 140 -4.55 9.92 21.69
N ASN A 141 -3.39 9.27 21.69
CA ASN A 141 -2.31 9.61 22.63
C ASN A 141 -1.80 11.03 22.43
N ARG A 142 -1.51 11.44 21.19
CA ARG A 142 -1.04 12.80 20.89
C ARG A 142 -2.09 13.84 21.28
N MET A 143 -3.33 13.63 20.87
CA MET A 143 -4.44 14.52 21.22
C MET A 143 -4.63 14.62 22.73
N MET A 144 -4.60 13.49 23.45
CA MET A 144 -4.80 13.46 24.89
C MET A 144 -3.67 14.15 25.64
N ARG A 145 -2.41 13.93 25.23
CA ARG A 145 -1.25 14.58 25.83
C ARG A 145 -1.33 16.10 25.70
N ASN A 146 -1.73 16.60 24.53
CA ASN A 146 -1.92 18.03 24.30
C ASN A 146 -3.14 18.59 25.03
N ALA A 147 -4.20 17.79 25.21
CA ALA A 147 -5.38 18.21 25.97
C ALA A 147 -5.08 18.32 27.48
N LEU A 148 -4.30 17.37 28.02
CA LEU A 148 -3.91 17.34 29.42
C LEU A 148 -2.89 18.42 29.79
N ASP A 149 -2.00 18.79 28.86
CA ASP A 149 -0.98 19.84 29.03
C ASP A 149 -1.04 20.88 27.90
N TRP A 150 -2.18 21.57 27.81
CA TRP A 150 -2.36 22.60 26.77
C TRP A 150 -1.36 23.74 26.89
N ASN A 151 -1.00 24.15 28.11
CA ASN A 151 -0.09 25.28 28.32
C ASN A 151 1.36 24.93 28.00
N GLY A 152 1.81 23.70 28.30
CA GLY A 152 3.12 23.20 27.93
C GLY A 152 3.24 22.78 26.46
N ALA A 153 2.12 22.58 25.75
CA ALA A 153 2.14 22.26 24.32
C ALA A 153 2.78 23.39 23.49
N ASP A 154 3.69 23.00 22.59
CA ASP A 154 4.37 23.94 21.71
C ASP A 154 3.41 24.54 20.67
N LYS A 155 3.88 25.56 19.92
CA LYS A 155 3.08 26.22 18.89
C LYS A 155 2.62 25.26 17.79
N ALA A 156 3.41 24.24 17.47
CA ALA A 156 3.10 23.28 16.41
C ALA A 156 2.01 22.29 16.83
N GLU A 157 2.03 21.85 18.10
CA GLU A 157 1.01 20.99 18.69
C GLU A 157 -0.31 21.76 18.90
N LYS A 158 -0.28 23.02 19.32
CA LYS A 158 -1.47 23.88 19.37
C LYS A 158 -2.08 24.09 17.99
N ALA A 159 -1.24 24.36 16.97
CA ALA A 159 -1.70 24.47 15.58
C ALA A 159 -2.28 23.14 15.06
N TYR A 160 -1.73 22.00 15.47
CA TYR A 160 -2.26 20.68 15.16
C TYR A 160 -3.64 20.45 15.82
N MET A 161 -3.79 20.76 17.10
CA MET A 161 -5.08 20.66 17.80
C MET A 161 -6.13 21.56 17.15
N ALA A 162 -5.77 22.81 16.83
CA ALA A 162 -6.65 23.74 16.12
C ALA A 162 -7.02 23.24 14.73
N TYR A 163 -6.07 22.63 13.99
CA TYR A 163 -6.37 21.95 12.72
C TYR A 163 -7.39 20.83 12.90
N LEU A 164 -7.37 20.11 14.01
CA LEU A 164 -8.37 19.09 14.34
C LEU A 164 -9.71 19.66 14.83
N GLY A 165 -9.79 20.98 15.04
CA GLY A 165 -10.99 21.65 15.58
C GLY A 165 -11.09 21.58 17.10
N ILE A 166 -9.97 21.35 17.80
CA ILE A 166 -9.89 21.37 19.26
C ILE A 166 -9.13 22.64 19.66
N ASP A 167 -9.85 23.58 20.25
CA ASP A 167 -9.29 24.77 20.90
C ASP A 167 -9.03 24.51 22.39
N GLU A 168 -8.59 25.55 23.10
CA GLU A 168 -8.25 25.45 24.52
C GLU A 168 -9.44 25.05 25.39
N ASP A 169 -10.63 25.62 25.15
CA ASP A 169 -11.83 25.30 25.91
C ASP A 169 -12.20 23.81 25.72
N MET A 170 -12.24 23.35 24.47
CA MET A 170 -12.54 21.96 24.17
C MET A 170 -11.48 21.01 24.74
N ALA A 171 -10.20 21.39 24.68
CA ALA A 171 -9.11 20.62 25.28
C ALA A 171 -9.29 20.45 26.79
N GLN A 172 -9.68 21.51 27.51
CA GLN A 172 -9.94 21.45 28.94
C GLN A 172 -11.14 20.54 29.28
N ARG A 173 -12.20 20.57 28.47
CA ARG A 173 -13.36 19.68 28.62
C ARG A 173 -12.99 18.21 28.40
N VAL A 174 -12.22 17.93 27.35
CA VAL A 174 -11.67 16.60 27.07
C VAL A 174 -10.80 16.13 28.25
N ALA A 175 -9.91 16.97 28.76
CA ALA A 175 -9.06 16.65 29.90
C ALA A 175 -9.88 16.34 31.16
N ALA A 176 -10.98 17.07 31.41
CA ALA A 176 -11.88 16.81 32.52
C ALA A 176 -12.57 15.44 32.39
N GLN A 177 -13.06 15.09 31.20
CA GLN A 177 -13.67 13.79 30.93
C GLN A 177 -12.66 12.64 31.06
N PHE A 178 -11.44 12.84 30.54
CA PHE A 178 -10.36 11.87 30.69
C PHE A 178 -10.02 11.60 32.15
N ARG A 179 -9.91 12.64 32.99
CA ARG A 179 -9.61 12.46 34.42
C ARG A 179 -10.68 11.67 35.17
N LYS A 180 -11.93 11.71 34.70
CA LYS A 180 -13.04 10.95 35.29
C LYS A 180 -13.10 9.49 34.86
N HIS A 181 -12.92 9.23 33.56
CA HIS A 181 -13.25 7.93 32.96
C HIS A 181 -12.08 7.22 32.28
N GLY A 182 -11.00 7.96 32.01
CA GLY A 182 -9.84 7.50 31.28
C GLY A 182 -8.87 6.68 32.14
N ILE A 183 -8.01 5.95 31.45
CA ILE A 183 -6.89 5.23 32.05
C ILE A 183 -5.60 5.57 31.31
N GLU A 184 -4.50 5.63 32.05
CA GLU A 184 -3.16 5.73 31.48
C GLU A 184 -2.35 4.48 31.88
N GLU A 185 -1.72 3.85 30.89
CA GLU A 185 -0.88 2.67 31.10
C GLU A 185 0.29 2.70 30.11
N ASP A 186 1.53 2.59 30.61
CA ASP A 186 2.75 2.63 29.79
C ASP A 186 2.85 3.87 28.87
N GLY A 187 2.28 5.01 29.28
CA GLY A 187 2.24 6.24 28.49
C GLY A 187 1.23 6.22 27.32
N ILE A 188 0.32 5.24 27.31
CA ILE A 188 -0.82 5.16 26.41
C ILE A 188 -2.08 5.57 27.17
N TYR A 189 -2.87 6.44 26.56
CA TYR A 189 -4.12 6.96 27.08
C TYR A 189 -5.31 6.20 26.49
N GLY A 190 -6.04 5.49 27.36
CA GLY A 190 -7.36 4.93 27.05
C GLY A 190 -8.43 5.95 27.45
N ALA A 191 -8.97 6.67 26.47
CA ALA A 191 -9.90 7.78 26.72
C ALA A 191 -11.23 7.33 27.33
N ASN A 192 -11.70 6.13 26.95
CA ASN A 192 -12.96 5.55 27.38
C ASN A 192 -14.15 6.46 27.05
N VAL A 193 -14.19 6.92 25.81
CA VAL A 193 -15.12 7.97 25.32
C VAL A 193 -16.58 7.56 25.51
N SER A 194 -16.88 6.25 25.50
CA SER A 194 -18.22 5.72 25.76
C SER A 194 -18.81 6.09 27.12
N GLN A 195 -17.98 6.49 28.09
CA GLN A 195 -18.39 6.84 29.44
C GLN A 195 -18.46 8.36 29.67
N TRP A 196 -18.15 9.18 28.66
CA TRP A 196 -18.08 10.63 28.85
C TRP A 196 -19.47 11.24 28.97
N ASP A 197 -19.63 12.12 29.96
CA ASP A 197 -20.89 12.85 30.20
C ASP A 197 -21.11 14.00 29.20
N ASP A 198 -20.05 14.46 28.54
CA ASP A 198 -20.06 15.63 27.67
C ASP A 198 -20.15 15.23 26.20
N GLU A 199 -21.36 15.31 25.64
CA GLU A 199 -21.59 14.95 24.24
C GLU A 199 -20.83 15.82 23.24
N ALA A 200 -20.59 17.10 23.57
CA ALA A 200 -19.86 17.98 22.68
C ALA A 200 -18.37 17.59 22.64
N ALA A 201 -17.80 17.20 23.78
CA ALA A 201 -16.45 16.63 23.83
C ALA A 201 -16.38 15.30 23.06
N VAL A 202 -17.38 14.42 23.19
CA VAL A 202 -17.46 13.16 22.42
C VAL A 202 -17.47 13.42 20.91
N ARG A 203 -18.32 14.33 20.44
CA ARG A 203 -18.41 14.68 19.01
C ARG A 203 -17.13 15.32 18.48
N ALA A 204 -16.55 16.26 19.22
CA ALA A 204 -15.30 16.91 18.84
C ALA A 204 -14.14 15.90 18.78
N TRP A 205 -14.03 15.03 19.79
CA TRP A 205 -13.02 13.98 19.85
C TRP A 205 -13.15 12.98 18.70
N GLY A 206 -14.38 12.51 18.43
CA GLY A 206 -14.66 11.63 17.29
C GLY A 206 -14.32 12.26 15.94
N ALA A 207 -14.70 13.52 15.72
CA ALA A 207 -14.39 14.23 14.49
C ALA A 207 -12.88 14.42 14.31
N ALA A 208 -12.17 14.82 15.37
CA ALA A 208 -10.71 14.98 15.38
C ALA A 208 -9.99 13.66 15.09
N LEU A 209 -10.41 12.56 15.74
CA LEU A 209 -9.84 11.23 15.55
C LEU A 209 -10.00 10.75 14.11
N ASN A 210 -11.21 10.84 13.55
CA ASN A 210 -11.46 10.46 12.16
C ASN A 210 -10.60 11.29 11.19
N LYS A 211 -10.51 12.61 11.41
CA LYS A 211 -9.74 13.52 10.55
C LYS A 211 -8.24 13.20 10.51
N ASP A 212 -7.63 12.83 11.63
CA ASP A 212 -6.19 12.53 11.66
C ASP A 212 -5.87 11.09 11.22
N VAL A 213 -6.72 10.12 11.56
CA VAL A 213 -6.57 8.72 11.11
C VAL A 213 -6.68 8.63 9.59
N ASP A 214 -7.65 9.32 8.98
CA ASP A 214 -7.81 9.38 7.53
C ASP A 214 -6.64 10.08 6.83
N ARG A 215 -5.96 11.02 7.53
CA ARG A 215 -4.75 11.66 7.02
C ARG A 215 -3.54 10.73 7.04
N THR A 216 -3.47 9.86 8.04
CA THR A 216 -2.33 8.94 8.24
C THR A 216 -2.36 7.79 7.24
N ILE A 217 -3.55 7.30 6.91
CA ILE A 217 -3.71 6.19 5.95
C ILE A 217 -3.88 6.76 4.56
N ILE A 218 -2.91 6.49 3.68
CA ILE A 218 -3.01 6.94 2.29
C ILE A 218 -4.07 6.13 1.56
N THR A 219 -5.22 6.76 1.41
CA THR A 219 -6.24 6.31 0.47
C THR A 219 -6.14 7.16 -0.78
N LYS A 220 -6.00 6.50 -1.93
CA LYS A 220 -6.03 7.18 -3.23
C LYS A 220 -7.37 7.91 -3.38
N GLY A 221 -7.30 9.22 -3.51
CA GLY A 221 -8.43 10.07 -3.86
C GLY A 221 -8.66 10.13 -5.37
N VAL A 222 -9.82 10.64 -5.75
CA VAL A 222 -10.19 10.82 -7.15
C VAL A 222 -9.22 11.80 -7.84
N ALA A 223 -8.76 12.85 -7.16
CA ALA A 223 -7.91 13.90 -7.72
C ALA A 223 -6.42 13.54 -7.84
N ASP A 224 -5.97 12.41 -7.32
CA ASP A 224 -4.53 12.08 -7.22
C ASP A 224 -3.93 11.54 -8.53
N GLN A 225 -4.65 11.66 -9.65
CA GLN A 225 -4.23 11.11 -10.94
C GLN A 225 -4.58 12.02 -12.11
N PRO A 226 -3.72 12.05 -13.14
CA PRO A 226 -4.04 12.73 -14.39
C PRO A 226 -5.33 12.17 -15.02
N LEU A 227 -6.13 13.04 -15.66
CA LEU A 227 -7.43 12.65 -16.20
C LEU A 227 -7.36 11.55 -17.27
N TRP A 228 -6.25 11.44 -18.00
CA TRP A 228 -6.08 10.44 -19.05
C TRP A 228 -5.98 9.01 -18.50
N THR A 229 -5.52 8.82 -17.26
CA THR A 229 -5.39 7.50 -16.62
C THR A 229 -6.75 6.89 -16.29
N ARG A 230 -7.84 7.66 -16.38
CA ARG A 230 -9.21 7.21 -16.17
C ARG A 230 -9.88 6.64 -17.41
N THR A 231 -9.24 6.73 -18.57
CA THR A 231 -9.74 6.12 -19.81
C THR A 231 -9.53 4.61 -19.79
N ASN A 232 -10.29 3.84 -20.57
CA ASN A 232 -10.13 2.38 -20.63
C ASN A 232 -8.67 1.97 -20.93
N THR A 233 -8.05 2.58 -21.95
CA THR A 233 -6.65 2.35 -22.29
C THR A 233 -5.69 2.88 -21.23
N GLY A 234 -5.95 4.07 -20.68
CA GLY A 234 -5.13 4.65 -19.62
C GLY A 234 -5.06 3.76 -18.38
N ARG A 235 -6.20 3.21 -17.94
CA ARG A 235 -6.28 2.28 -16.80
C ARG A 235 -5.44 1.03 -17.03
N LEU A 236 -5.48 0.46 -18.23
CA LEU A 236 -4.69 -0.73 -18.58
C LEU A 236 -3.17 -0.46 -18.52
N ILE A 237 -2.73 0.73 -18.90
CA ILE A 237 -1.32 1.17 -18.89
C ILE A 237 -0.86 1.51 -17.48
N THR A 238 -1.66 2.28 -16.74
CA THR A 238 -1.26 2.80 -15.43
C THR A 238 -1.62 1.90 -14.27
N GLN A 239 -2.18 0.71 -14.54
CA GLN A 239 -2.54 -0.25 -13.49
C GLN A 239 -1.35 -0.50 -12.54
N PHE A 240 -1.60 -0.39 -11.23
CA PHE A 240 -0.62 -0.41 -10.14
C PHE A 240 0.36 0.76 -10.05
N LYS A 241 0.77 1.37 -11.18
CA LYS A 241 1.50 2.67 -11.18
C LYS A 241 0.65 3.78 -10.56
N SER A 242 -0.66 3.64 -10.69
CA SER A 242 -1.71 4.43 -10.07
C SER A 242 -1.48 4.76 -8.58
N PHE A 243 -1.07 3.77 -7.78
CA PHE A 243 -0.87 3.93 -6.34
C PHE A 243 0.43 4.67 -6.03
N SER A 244 1.49 4.32 -6.76
CA SER A 244 2.79 5.00 -6.73
C SER A 244 2.67 6.50 -7.04
N LEU A 245 1.85 6.87 -8.03
CA LEU A 245 1.56 8.27 -8.37
C LEU A 245 0.89 9.02 -7.21
N ALA A 246 -0.15 8.43 -6.61
CA ALA A 246 -0.87 9.03 -5.50
C ALA A 246 0.00 9.18 -4.24
N SER A 247 0.79 8.15 -3.92
CA SER A 247 1.76 8.17 -2.82
C SER A 247 2.81 9.28 -3.00
N HIS A 248 3.36 9.39 -4.22
CA HIS A 248 4.34 10.43 -4.55
C HIS A 248 3.78 11.84 -4.33
N GLN A 249 2.59 12.14 -4.86
CA GLN A 249 1.98 13.47 -4.71
C GLN A 249 1.65 13.80 -3.26
N ARG A 250 0.97 12.89 -2.55
CA ARG A 250 0.50 13.16 -1.17
C ARG A 250 1.61 13.22 -0.14
N VAL A 251 2.74 12.55 -0.38
CA VAL A 251 3.84 12.49 0.59
C VAL A 251 5.00 13.36 0.19
N LEU A 252 5.51 13.25 -1.04
CA LEU A 252 6.69 14.01 -1.42
C LEU A 252 6.33 15.49 -1.55
N ILE A 253 5.30 15.83 -2.33
CA ILE A 253 4.97 17.25 -2.60
C ILE A 253 4.49 17.94 -1.32
N ALA A 254 3.55 17.33 -0.59
CA ALA A 254 3.07 17.91 0.67
C ALA A 254 4.15 17.92 1.75
N GLY A 255 4.97 16.86 1.84
CA GLY A 255 6.04 16.76 2.84
C GLY A 255 7.15 17.79 2.63
N LEU A 256 7.50 18.10 1.37
CA LEU A 256 8.44 19.18 1.03
C LEU A 256 7.92 20.55 1.43
N GLN A 257 6.60 20.76 1.41
CA GLN A 257 5.97 22.04 1.75
C GLN A 257 5.76 22.22 3.27
N GLU A 258 5.33 21.19 3.98
CA GLU A 258 4.96 21.31 5.40
C GLU A 258 6.14 21.09 6.36
N ARG A 259 6.88 19.99 6.20
CA ARG A 259 7.89 19.53 7.18
C ARG A 259 9.01 18.71 6.52
N PRO A 260 10.01 19.34 5.89
CA PRO A 260 11.10 18.64 5.20
C PRO A 260 11.86 17.63 6.08
N HIS A 261 12.04 17.92 7.37
CA HIS A 261 12.69 17.00 8.31
C HIS A 261 11.89 15.71 8.52
N ARG A 262 10.55 15.79 8.65
CA ARG A 262 9.67 14.62 8.75
C ARG A 262 9.67 13.78 7.48
N LEU A 263 9.73 14.45 6.33
CA LEU A 263 9.87 13.77 5.05
C LEU A 263 11.19 13.00 4.97
N ALA A 264 12.30 13.57 5.44
CA ALA A 264 13.60 12.89 5.47
C ALA A 264 13.58 11.67 6.42
N GLU A 265 13.06 11.82 7.64
CA GLU A 265 12.88 10.71 8.59
C GLU A 265 12.05 9.57 7.97
N MET A 266 10.95 9.93 7.31
CA MET A 266 10.10 8.98 6.61
C MET A 266 10.82 8.32 5.44
N LEU A 267 11.59 9.05 4.65
CA LEU A 267 12.35 8.51 3.52
C LEU A 267 13.36 7.47 3.99
N VAL A 268 14.12 7.75 5.05
CA VAL A 268 15.08 6.80 5.63
C VAL A 268 14.36 5.54 6.11
N PHE A 269 13.31 5.69 6.92
CA PHE A 269 12.59 4.54 7.47
C PHE A 269 11.86 3.72 6.40
N SER A 270 11.22 4.38 5.43
CA SER A 270 10.56 3.71 4.29
C SER A 270 11.56 3.02 3.36
N SER A 271 12.76 3.57 3.18
CA SER A 271 13.82 2.93 2.39
C SER A 271 14.36 1.70 3.10
N ALA A 272 14.59 1.76 4.42
CA ALA A 272 14.99 0.61 5.23
C ALA A 272 13.92 -0.51 5.20
N LEU A 273 12.64 -0.15 5.32
CA LEU A 273 11.55 -1.11 5.12
C LEU A 273 11.52 -1.63 3.67
N GLY A 274 11.79 -0.78 2.68
CA GLY A 274 11.90 -1.18 1.28
C GLY A 274 12.99 -2.22 1.03
N MET A 275 14.16 -2.05 1.67
CA MET A 275 15.29 -2.98 1.68
C MET A 275 14.92 -4.32 2.32
N LEU A 276 14.22 -4.28 3.47
CA LEU A 276 13.72 -5.50 4.09
C LEU A 276 12.73 -6.22 3.17
N VAL A 277 11.81 -5.46 2.55
CA VAL A 277 10.79 -6.03 1.65
C VAL A 277 11.41 -6.58 0.36
N SER A 278 12.47 -5.99 -0.19
CA SER A 278 13.17 -6.57 -1.34
C SER A 278 13.78 -7.93 -0.98
N TYR A 279 14.49 -7.99 0.14
CA TYR A 279 15.07 -9.23 0.65
C TYR A 279 14.01 -10.31 0.89
N LEU A 280 12.96 -10.00 1.66
CA LEU A 280 11.87 -10.94 1.95
C LEU A 280 11.16 -11.45 0.69
N LYS A 281 11.05 -10.63 -0.37
CA LYS A 281 10.45 -11.07 -1.64
C LYS A 281 11.33 -12.02 -2.44
N TYR A 282 12.65 -12.00 -2.26
CA TYR A 282 13.52 -13.01 -2.87
C TYR A 282 13.46 -14.31 -2.07
N VAL A 283 13.51 -14.22 -0.73
CA VAL A 283 13.32 -15.38 0.16
C VAL A 283 11.97 -16.07 -0.06
N GLU A 284 10.87 -15.31 -0.22
CA GLU A 284 9.54 -15.85 -0.51
C GLU A 284 9.52 -16.69 -1.81
N LYS A 285 10.37 -16.36 -2.79
CA LYS A 285 10.48 -17.07 -4.06
C LYS A 285 11.46 -18.25 -4.02
N ASP A 286 12.06 -18.52 -2.86
CA ASP A 286 13.18 -19.45 -2.71
C ASP A 286 14.40 -19.07 -3.57
N ASP A 287 14.57 -17.77 -3.84
CA ASP A 287 15.61 -17.21 -4.68
C ASP A 287 16.75 -16.66 -3.80
N TRP A 288 17.43 -17.58 -3.10
CA TRP A 288 18.49 -17.27 -2.16
C TRP A 288 19.70 -16.62 -2.81
N GLU A 289 19.98 -16.95 -4.07
CA GLU A 289 21.05 -16.33 -4.86
C GLU A 289 20.83 -14.82 -4.97
N ASN A 290 19.65 -14.38 -5.44
CA ASN A 290 19.37 -12.95 -5.51
C ASN A 290 19.20 -12.29 -4.14
N ALA A 291 18.75 -13.03 -3.12
CA ALA A 291 18.69 -12.51 -1.75
C ALA A 291 20.10 -12.21 -1.22
N ASN A 292 21.07 -13.10 -1.43
CA ASN A 292 22.46 -12.91 -1.03
C ASN A 292 23.14 -11.83 -1.88
N ARG A 293 22.82 -11.77 -3.18
CA ARG A 293 23.31 -10.71 -4.08
C ARG A 293 22.95 -9.31 -3.60
N LEU A 294 21.77 -9.11 -2.99
CA LEU A 294 21.44 -7.83 -2.37
C LEU A 294 22.37 -7.49 -1.20
N LEU A 295 22.76 -8.47 -0.39
CA LEU A 295 23.65 -8.26 0.74
C LEU A 295 25.08 -7.94 0.28
N GLU A 296 25.51 -8.52 -0.84
CA GLU A 296 26.82 -8.30 -1.46
C GLU A 296 26.92 -6.99 -2.25
N ASN A 297 25.78 -6.43 -2.69
CA ASN A 297 25.70 -5.23 -3.51
C ASN A 297 24.88 -4.13 -2.80
N PRO A 298 25.51 -3.36 -1.89
CA PRO A 298 24.81 -2.35 -1.08
C PRO A 298 24.20 -1.22 -1.91
N GLY A 299 24.78 -0.89 -3.08
CA GLY A 299 24.23 0.11 -4.00
C GLY A 299 22.88 -0.35 -4.56
N LEU A 300 22.83 -1.58 -5.07
CA LEU A 300 21.61 -2.24 -5.53
C LEU A 300 20.55 -2.31 -4.43
N TRP A 301 20.94 -2.74 -3.23
CA TRP A 301 19.99 -2.92 -2.14
C TRP A 301 19.37 -1.59 -1.69
N THR A 302 20.19 -0.55 -1.60
CA THR A 302 19.73 0.81 -1.28
C THR A 302 18.80 1.36 -2.36
N ALA A 303 19.14 1.18 -3.64
CA ALA A 303 18.29 1.60 -4.76
C ALA A 303 16.94 0.86 -4.76
N GLU A 304 16.93 -0.44 -4.46
CA GLU A 304 15.70 -1.22 -4.26
C GLU A 304 14.87 -0.69 -3.08
N GLY A 305 15.51 -0.31 -1.99
CA GLY A 305 14.87 0.33 -0.85
C GLY A 305 14.17 1.63 -1.22
N LEU A 306 14.89 2.50 -1.93
CA LEU A 306 14.38 3.79 -2.40
C LEU A 306 13.22 3.64 -3.39
N ASP A 307 13.30 2.71 -4.35
CA ASP A 307 12.20 2.39 -5.27
C ASP A 307 10.96 1.90 -4.51
N ARG A 308 11.16 1.02 -3.52
CA ARG A 308 10.09 0.42 -2.73
C ARG A 308 9.51 1.33 -1.66
N SER A 309 10.17 2.43 -1.32
CA SER A 309 9.67 3.45 -0.37
C SER A 309 8.30 4.02 -0.77
N GLY A 310 7.99 4.02 -2.07
CA GLY A 310 6.78 4.64 -2.61
C GLY A 310 6.81 6.18 -2.59
N ILE A 311 7.87 6.80 -2.07
CA ILE A 311 8.06 8.26 -2.04
C ILE A 311 8.63 8.73 -3.38
N LEU A 312 9.68 8.06 -3.88
CA LEU A 312 10.36 8.38 -5.14
C LEU A 312 9.79 7.61 -6.34
N ALA A 313 8.51 7.22 -6.26
CA ALA A 313 7.96 6.26 -7.19
C ALA A 313 7.92 6.73 -8.65
N ILE A 314 7.66 8.02 -8.94
CA ILE A 314 7.67 8.52 -10.32
C ILE A 314 9.08 8.50 -10.93
N PRO A 315 10.11 9.12 -10.30
CA PRO A 315 11.47 9.05 -10.80
C PRO A 315 11.97 7.60 -11.01
N PHE A 316 11.69 6.70 -10.06
CA PHE A 316 12.10 5.29 -10.19
C PHE A 316 11.33 4.54 -11.27
N GLU A 317 10.03 4.80 -11.48
CA GLU A 317 9.29 4.16 -12.57
C GLU A 317 9.84 4.58 -13.96
N ILE A 318 10.26 5.84 -14.11
CA ILE A 318 10.95 6.32 -15.33
C ILE A 318 12.30 5.63 -15.49
N SER A 319 13.12 5.67 -14.43
CA SER A 319 14.45 5.07 -14.39
C SER A 319 14.42 3.58 -14.70
N ASN A 320 13.59 2.81 -14.00
CA ASN A 320 13.49 1.37 -14.16
C ASN A 320 12.97 0.98 -15.56
N THR A 321 12.10 1.81 -16.15
CA THR A 321 11.66 1.61 -17.54
C THR A 321 12.81 1.86 -18.51
N ALA A 322 13.58 2.93 -18.31
CA ALA A 322 14.78 3.25 -19.10
C ALA A 322 15.83 2.14 -19.03
N GLU A 323 16.11 1.62 -17.83
CA GLU A 323 17.01 0.48 -17.61
C GLU A 323 16.53 -0.79 -18.31
N LYS A 324 15.23 -1.06 -18.30
CA LYS A 324 14.67 -2.20 -19.04
C LYS A 324 14.86 -2.06 -20.56
N LEU A 325 14.92 -0.84 -21.06
CA LEU A 325 15.18 -0.52 -22.46
C LEU A 325 16.68 -0.49 -22.79
N GLY A 326 17.57 -0.66 -21.81
CA GLY A 326 19.03 -0.65 -21.99
C GLY A 326 19.69 0.70 -21.80
N MET A 327 18.97 1.70 -21.27
CA MET A 327 19.54 3.01 -20.92
C MET A 327 19.97 3.04 -19.45
N PRO A 328 20.96 3.88 -19.06
CA PRO A 328 21.31 4.05 -17.66
C PRO A 328 20.14 4.58 -16.82
N GLY A 329 20.06 4.14 -15.57
CA GLY A 329 19.11 4.63 -14.57
C GLY A 329 19.67 4.62 -13.15
N PHE A 330 18.83 4.94 -12.17
CA PHE A 330 19.18 5.05 -10.76
C PHE A 330 19.72 3.78 -10.12
N VAL A 331 19.25 2.59 -10.51
CA VAL A 331 19.81 1.35 -9.96
C VAL A 331 21.23 1.20 -10.48
N SER A 332 21.42 1.26 -11.80
CA SER A 332 22.75 1.15 -12.40
C SER A 332 23.72 2.25 -11.91
N ALA A 333 23.23 3.47 -11.68
CA ALA A 333 24.02 4.58 -11.12
C ALA A 333 24.38 4.35 -9.64
N ALA A 334 23.43 3.86 -8.83
CA ALA A 334 23.69 3.54 -7.43
C ALA A 334 24.72 2.41 -7.29
N GLN A 335 24.62 1.38 -8.13
CA GLN A 335 25.60 0.29 -8.19
C GLN A 335 26.99 0.81 -8.59
N ALA A 336 27.07 1.69 -9.59
CA ALA A 336 28.32 2.30 -10.03
C ALA A 336 28.97 3.20 -8.95
N ILE A 337 28.18 4.01 -8.24
CA ILE A 337 28.65 4.87 -7.15
C ILE A 337 29.14 4.03 -5.96
N ALA A 338 28.43 2.94 -5.65
CA ALA A 338 28.78 2.05 -4.54
C ALA A 338 29.96 1.12 -4.84
N GLY A 339 30.37 1.00 -6.11
CA GLY A 339 31.40 0.05 -6.53
C GLY A 339 30.96 -1.41 -6.38
N ASP A 340 29.67 -1.68 -6.60
CA ASP A 340 29.07 -3.01 -6.49
C ASP A 340 29.80 -4.03 -7.40
N GLN A 341 30.03 -5.25 -6.88
CA GLN A 341 30.79 -6.29 -7.58
C GLN A 341 30.06 -6.81 -8.83
N ASP A 342 28.73 -6.77 -8.83
CA ASP A 342 27.87 -7.17 -9.95
C ASP A 342 27.02 -5.97 -10.44
N ALA A 343 27.45 -5.36 -11.54
CA ALA A 343 26.77 -4.21 -12.16
C ALA A 343 25.52 -4.58 -13.00
N GLY A 344 25.11 -5.85 -13.05
CA GLY A 344 23.98 -6.34 -13.85
C GLY A 344 22.60 -6.24 -13.18
N GLY A 345 22.48 -5.61 -12.02
CA GLY A 345 21.25 -5.61 -11.23
C GLY A 345 20.15 -4.74 -11.81
N GLN A 346 19.05 -5.35 -12.27
CA GLN A 346 17.79 -4.61 -12.52
C GLN A 346 16.94 -4.56 -11.25
N ALA A 347 16.14 -3.50 -11.09
CA ALA A 347 15.15 -3.44 -10.01
C ALA A 347 14.27 -4.71 -9.97
N SER A 348 14.16 -5.37 -8.81
CA SER A 348 13.38 -6.60 -8.63
C SER A 348 11.93 -6.53 -9.12
N ARG A 349 11.30 -5.34 -9.08
CA ARG A 349 9.94 -5.09 -9.58
C ARG A 349 9.83 -5.21 -11.11
N TYR A 350 10.91 -4.90 -11.81
CA TYR A 350 11.01 -4.85 -13.27
C TYR A 350 11.74 -6.07 -13.87
N ALA A 351 12.45 -6.83 -13.04
CA ALA A 351 13.14 -8.07 -13.46
C ALA A 351 12.20 -9.03 -14.22
N SER A 352 10.98 -9.25 -13.69
CA SER A 352 9.99 -10.17 -14.28
C SER A 352 9.12 -9.59 -15.41
N ARG A 353 9.24 -8.31 -15.73
CA ARG A 353 8.43 -7.66 -16.79
C ARG A 353 9.19 -7.69 -18.12
N GLY A 354 8.49 -8.00 -19.22
CA GLY A 354 9.01 -7.79 -20.57
C GLY A 354 9.12 -6.30 -20.91
N LYS A 355 9.85 -5.96 -21.99
CA LYS A 355 10.05 -4.57 -22.43
C LYS A 355 8.72 -3.87 -22.74
N LEU A 356 7.80 -4.56 -23.41
CA LEU A 356 6.47 -4.04 -23.71
C LEU A 356 5.61 -3.85 -22.44
N GLY A 357 5.62 -4.82 -21.52
CA GLY A 357 4.92 -4.71 -20.23
C GLY A 357 5.48 -3.63 -19.29
N ALA A 358 6.75 -3.25 -19.43
CA ALA A 358 7.34 -2.14 -18.67
C ALA A 358 6.74 -0.78 -19.09
N VAL A 359 6.50 -0.60 -20.40
CA VAL A 359 5.98 0.64 -20.99
C VAL A 359 4.45 0.68 -20.96
N LEU A 360 3.80 -0.34 -21.51
CA LEU A 360 2.34 -0.41 -21.71
C LEU A 360 1.59 -1.00 -20.52
N GLY A 361 2.29 -1.31 -19.43
CA GLY A 361 1.69 -1.82 -18.20
C GLY A 361 1.43 -3.33 -18.21
N PRO A 362 0.89 -3.86 -17.10
CA PRO A 362 0.73 -5.30 -16.90
C PRO A 362 -0.27 -5.95 -17.87
N SER A 363 -1.20 -5.17 -18.43
CA SER A 363 -2.20 -5.65 -19.37
C SER A 363 -1.60 -6.05 -20.72
N ALA A 364 -0.54 -5.39 -21.18
CA ALA A 364 0.16 -5.81 -22.40
C ALA A 364 0.74 -7.22 -22.26
N GLY A 365 1.41 -7.49 -21.14
CA GLY A 365 1.91 -8.84 -20.83
C GLY A 365 0.81 -9.88 -20.66
N LEU A 366 -0.39 -9.49 -20.19
CA LEU A 366 -1.55 -10.38 -20.15
C LEU A 366 -1.97 -10.83 -21.56
N PHE A 367 -2.10 -9.88 -22.50
CA PHE A 367 -2.50 -10.21 -23.87
C PHE A 367 -1.41 -11.00 -24.61
N GLU A 368 -0.13 -10.70 -24.39
CA GLU A 368 1.00 -11.48 -24.91
C GLU A 368 0.99 -12.92 -24.40
N ASP A 369 0.76 -13.12 -23.09
CA ASP A 369 0.65 -14.45 -22.49
C ASP A 369 -0.49 -15.25 -23.11
N ILE A 370 -1.68 -14.64 -23.25
CA ILE A 370 -2.85 -15.29 -23.86
C ILE A 370 -2.56 -15.68 -25.33
N ALA A 371 -1.96 -14.78 -26.11
CA ALA A 371 -1.61 -15.05 -27.51
C ALA A 371 -0.60 -16.21 -27.61
N THR A 372 0.42 -16.21 -26.75
CA THR A 372 1.44 -17.28 -26.70
C THR A 372 0.82 -18.63 -26.37
N ILE A 373 -0.08 -18.68 -25.38
CA ILE A 373 -0.79 -19.90 -24.98
C ILE A 373 -1.67 -20.40 -26.13
N ALA A 374 -2.46 -19.51 -26.73
CA ALA A 374 -3.38 -19.87 -27.82
C ALA A 374 -2.62 -20.41 -29.05
N GLN A 375 -1.53 -19.75 -29.44
CA GLN A 375 -0.69 -20.18 -30.56
C GLN A 375 -0.13 -21.59 -30.32
N GLN A 376 0.50 -21.82 -29.15
CA GLN A 376 1.15 -23.10 -28.86
C GLN A 376 0.17 -24.25 -28.66
N LEU A 377 -1.00 -23.99 -28.08
CA LEU A 377 -2.08 -24.99 -28.01
C LEU A 377 -2.64 -25.33 -29.40
N SER A 378 -2.76 -24.34 -30.29
CA SER A 378 -3.20 -24.56 -31.67
C SER A 378 -2.18 -25.34 -32.50
N GLU A 379 -0.89 -25.11 -32.25
CA GLU A 379 0.22 -25.85 -32.88
C GLU A 379 0.43 -27.23 -32.24
N ALA A 380 -0.30 -27.56 -31.16
CA ALA A 380 -0.11 -28.75 -30.32
C ALA A 380 1.33 -28.94 -29.81
N ASP A 381 2.07 -27.83 -29.68
CA ASP A 381 3.48 -27.77 -29.30
C ASP A 381 3.66 -26.81 -28.13
N LEU A 382 3.47 -27.33 -26.92
CA LEU A 382 3.63 -26.55 -25.70
C LEU A 382 5.11 -26.36 -25.39
N LYS A 383 5.60 -25.13 -25.56
CA LYS A 383 6.98 -24.75 -25.24
C LYS A 383 7.07 -24.22 -23.82
N ARG A 384 8.30 -24.11 -23.31
CA ARG A 384 8.56 -23.47 -22.01
C ARG A 384 7.96 -22.07 -21.88
N SER A 385 7.88 -21.30 -22.97
CA SER A 385 7.27 -19.96 -22.96
C SER A 385 5.76 -20.03 -22.72
N GLY A 386 5.05 -20.97 -23.34
CA GLY A 386 3.63 -21.21 -23.10
C GLY A 386 3.36 -21.73 -21.70
N ALA A 387 4.14 -22.69 -21.21
CA ALA A 387 4.00 -23.20 -19.84
C ALA A 387 4.24 -22.10 -18.78
N ASN A 388 5.27 -21.28 -18.96
CA ASN A 388 5.52 -20.14 -18.08
C ASN A 388 4.41 -19.08 -18.19
N ALA A 389 3.86 -18.83 -19.38
CA ALA A 389 2.70 -17.97 -19.55
C ALA A 389 1.48 -18.53 -18.80
N MET A 390 1.21 -19.83 -18.88
CA MET A 390 0.13 -20.48 -18.12
C MET A 390 0.31 -20.29 -16.61
N ILE A 391 1.51 -20.53 -16.08
CA ILE A 391 1.82 -20.28 -14.66
C ILE A 391 1.56 -18.81 -14.28
N ARG A 392 1.98 -17.85 -15.10
CA ARG A 392 1.74 -16.40 -14.87
C ARG A 392 0.27 -16.02 -14.88
N GLN A 393 -0.57 -16.81 -15.54
CA GLN A 393 -2.02 -16.58 -15.63
C GLN A 393 -2.82 -17.33 -14.56
N LEU A 394 -2.19 -18.22 -13.77
CA LEU A 394 -2.87 -18.89 -12.66
C LEU A 394 -3.33 -17.89 -11.58
N PRO A 395 -4.65 -17.77 -11.32
CA PRO A 395 -5.16 -16.92 -10.25
C PRO A 395 -4.59 -17.32 -8.90
N GLY A 396 -4.12 -16.36 -8.10
CA GLY A 396 -3.57 -16.66 -6.77
C GLY A 396 -2.15 -17.23 -6.78
N ALA A 397 -1.54 -17.48 -7.94
CA ALA A 397 -0.16 -18.01 -8.03
C ALA A 397 0.90 -17.10 -7.40
N THR A 398 0.59 -15.82 -7.21
CA THR A 398 1.48 -14.85 -6.54
C THR A 398 1.25 -14.71 -5.05
N LEU A 399 0.28 -15.44 -4.47
CA LEU A 399 0.08 -15.45 -3.02
C LEU A 399 1.28 -16.07 -2.31
N PRO A 400 1.70 -15.54 -1.15
CA PRO A 400 2.75 -16.15 -0.35
C PRO A 400 2.44 -17.63 -0.06
N GLY A 401 3.45 -18.49 -0.11
CA GLY A 401 3.30 -19.95 0.06
C GLY A 401 2.89 -20.68 -1.23
N ILE A 402 1.82 -20.27 -1.91
CA ILE A 402 1.47 -20.82 -3.25
C ILE A 402 2.58 -20.52 -4.24
N ARG A 403 3.05 -19.27 -4.23
CA ARG A 403 4.17 -18.83 -5.05
C ARG A 403 5.42 -19.66 -4.78
N THR A 404 5.75 -19.88 -3.51
CA THR A 404 6.90 -20.68 -3.09
C THR A 404 6.77 -22.12 -3.61
N ALA A 405 5.61 -22.75 -3.45
CA ALA A 405 5.36 -24.10 -3.97
C ALA A 405 5.49 -24.18 -5.51
N ILE A 406 5.02 -23.16 -6.23
CA ILE A 406 5.16 -23.10 -7.69
C ILE A 406 6.63 -22.96 -8.09
N HIS A 407 7.38 -22.07 -7.45
CA HIS A 407 8.77 -21.80 -7.79
C HIS A 407 9.72 -22.92 -7.38
N ALA A 408 9.48 -23.55 -6.23
CA ALA A 408 10.33 -24.63 -5.72
C ALA A 408 10.00 -26.01 -6.34
N GLY A 409 8.73 -26.26 -6.69
CA GLY A 409 8.29 -27.59 -7.16
C GLY A 409 7.81 -27.62 -8.61
N VAL A 410 6.76 -26.83 -8.91
CA VAL A 410 6.02 -26.95 -10.18
C VAL A 410 6.84 -26.46 -11.37
N LYS A 411 7.55 -25.34 -11.21
CA LYS A 411 8.30 -24.72 -12.30
C LYS A 411 9.51 -25.55 -12.73
N PRO A 412 10.39 -26.06 -11.84
CA PRO A 412 11.47 -26.96 -12.23
C PRO A 412 10.96 -28.23 -12.91
N ALA A 413 9.91 -28.86 -12.37
CA ALA A 413 9.32 -30.06 -12.94
C ALA A 413 8.74 -29.84 -14.36
N LEU A 414 8.11 -28.68 -14.60
CA LEU A 414 7.63 -28.29 -15.94
C LEU A 414 8.78 -28.00 -16.90
N GLU A 415 9.85 -27.36 -16.44
CA GLU A 415 11.02 -27.06 -17.28
C GLU A 415 11.78 -28.33 -17.68
N ASP A 416 11.80 -29.35 -16.82
CA ASP A 416 12.38 -30.66 -17.12
C ASP A 416 11.50 -31.51 -18.02
N ALA A 417 10.17 -31.44 -17.89
CA ALA A 417 9.23 -32.15 -18.77
C ALA A 417 9.13 -31.56 -20.19
N LEU A 418 9.57 -30.31 -20.37
CA LEU A 418 9.56 -29.55 -21.65
C LEU A 418 10.98 -29.33 -22.20
N LYS A 419 11.97 -30.09 -21.70
CA LYS A 419 13.25 -30.36 -22.37
C LYS A 419 13.04 -31.45 -23.40
#